data_AF-A0A949WMW7-F1
#
_entry.id   AF-A0A949WMW7-F1
#
_cell.length_a   1.000
_cell.length_b   1.000
_cell.length_c   1.000
_cell.angle_alpha   90.00
_cell.angle_beta   90.00
_cell.angle_gamma   90.00
#
_symmetry.space_group_name_H-M   'P 1'
#
loop_
_entity.id
_entity.type
_entity.pdbx_description
1 polymer ?
#
loop_
_entity_poly.entity_id
_entity_poly.type
_entity_poly.pdbx_seq_one_letter_code
_entity_poly.pdbx_strand_id
1 'polypeptide(L)'
;MVSTTNTVKPRFEGFYIEMVMPDRQDRCQEVVSQVLGDDWDIKAIGDNFTEFEVLLEDDALSVKQAWDKTYELRSRPDVVDVEPLFAVPVKEFKQLGKKEQQVSGGESKSLWEVIFSLLGKLLDLFSGGSGVETGLSTDNVDWVLKELKVLPAWEKYFPDANKLPGHGVIIAHPDTGYTMHPEIEDNLLLEQGYDFVGEDEDETDPLEKSDRELVNNPGHGTLAASVMVSPPKAQGNYDNNKYVTGVAPGAKLVPLRITYSVVLWSNRNLAKAIEYAADNGFHIVSISLGAAFYNKRLRTAILYAQKRGVIIIAATGTWVPFVVFPAAYDEVIAVGGSTVNRKIWIGSPRGRKVDVAAPGKGVWYARTVKENGELKYKIQQGSGTSLATPLVTGVAALWLSYHGRDNLIRRYGAEKIPFIFNQLLRETCDVPPNWKPNRYGAGIVNAQRLLDAPLPDNVNRSVIPPAFALQQHTPVESGEIETFAHMFESVDLDINSLNSNLAELMQTSHRELPQKLKEVGQELAFCFATNGELYEKFAASLTKDKQQQSQTREFQTLMPANADSKGEMREMLLNIGVSETLNHKLRN
;
A
#
# COMPACT_ATOMS: atom_id res chain seq x y z
N MET A 1 33.50 -4.63 -21.71
CA MET A 1 32.14 -5.16 -21.49
C MET A 1 31.46 -4.21 -20.51
N VAL A 2 30.55 -3.37 -21.00
CA VAL A 2 29.78 -2.47 -20.14
C VAL A 2 28.64 -3.32 -19.57
N SER A 3 28.66 -3.56 -18.25
CA SER A 3 27.58 -4.24 -17.53
C SER A 3 26.29 -3.45 -17.72
N THR A 4 25.32 -4.05 -18.42
CA THR A 4 23.94 -3.57 -18.63
C THR A 4 23.02 -4.24 -17.62
N THR A 5 23.38 -4.22 -16.34
CA THR A 5 22.51 -4.78 -15.30
C THR A 5 21.47 -3.72 -14.92
N ASN A 6 20.20 -3.97 -15.31
CA ASN A 6 19.02 -3.21 -14.95
C ASN A 6 18.64 -3.43 -13.46
N THR A 7 19.61 -3.20 -12.58
CA THR A 7 19.48 -3.33 -11.13
C THR A 7 19.33 -1.96 -10.52
N VAL A 8 18.23 -1.77 -9.80
CA VAL A 8 18.10 -0.70 -8.82
C VAL A 8 19.12 -0.96 -7.72
N LYS A 9 19.80 0.06 -7.20
CA LYS A 9 20.65 -0.11 -6.02
C LYS A 9 19.96 0.52 -4.80
N PRO A 10 19.37 -0.33 -3.93
CA PRO A 10 18.73 0.12 -2.71
C PRO A 10 19.72 0.80 -1.78
N ARG A 11 19.23 1.83 -1.09
CA ARG A 11 19.87 2.53 0.01
C ARG A 11 19.47 1.89 1.32
N PHE A 12 20.44 1.52 2.12
CA PHE A 12 20.19 1.03 3.46
C PHE A 12 19.79 2.19 4.38
N GLU A 13 18.75 2.01 5.19
CA GLU A 13 18.27 3.04 6.13
C GLU A 13 18.36 2.62 7.61
N GLY A 14 18.57 1.34 7.91
CA GLY A 14 18.63 0.82 9.28
C GLY A 14 18.12 -0.61 9.42
N PHE A 15 17.84 -1.03 10.65
CA PHE A 15 17.22 -2.32 10.95
C PHE A 15 15.93 -2.14 11.76
N TYR A 16 15.00 -3.05 11.54
CA TYR A 16 13.97 -3.39 12.51
C TYR A 16 14.44 -4.62 13.29
N ILE A 17 14.33 -4.60 14.61
CA ILE A 17 14.68 -5.73 15.48
C ILE A 17 13.50 -6.07 16.40
N GLU A 18 13.17 -7.35 16.51
CA GLU A 18 12.20 -7.88 17.45
C GLU A 18 12.89 -8.75 18.50
N MET A 19 12.64 -8.47 19.78
CA MET A 19 13.19 -9.17 20.94
C MET A 19 12.14 -10.07 21.60
N VAL A 20 12.58 -11.13 22.28
CA VAL A 20 11.71 -12.18 22.83
C VAL A 20 10.77 -11.73 23.96
N MET A 21 11.13 -10.68 24.71
CA MET A 21 10.37 -10.20 25.87
C MET A 21 10.37 -8.66 25.92
N PRO A 22 9.37 -8.05 26.60
CA PRO A 22 9.36 -6.62 26.89
C PRO A 22 10.57 -6.11 27.68
N ASP A 23 10.76 -4.79 27.67
CA ASP A 23 11.79 -4.05 28.42
C ASP A 23 13.23 -4.50 28.12
N ARG A 24 13.49 -4.86 26.87
CA ARG A 24 14.79 -5.38 26.42
C ARG A 24 15.67 -4.33 25.75
N GLN A 25 15.45 -3.05 25.97
CA GLN A 25 16.25 -2.00 25.33
C GLN A 25 17.74 -2.16 25.60
N ASP A 26 18.15 -2.35 26.86
CA ASP A 26 19.56 -2.59 27.22
C ASP A 26 20.13 -3.84 26.54
N ARG A 27 19.31 -4.88 26.41
CA ARG A 27 19.71 -6.13 25.76
C ARG A 27 19.82 -5.95 24.24
N CYS A 28 18.90 -5.21 23.63
CA CYS A 28 18.94 -4.84 22.23
C CYS A 28 20.20 -4.01 21.95
N GLN A 29 20.50 -3.02 22.79
CA GLN A 29 21.74 -2.25 22.75
C GLN A 29 22.98 -3.13 22.81
N GLU A 30 23.04 -4.06 23.76
CA GLU A 30 24.16 -4.99 23.88
C GLU A 30 24.35 -5.84 22.59
N VAL A 31 23.25 -6.38 22.05
CA VAL A 31 23.26 -7.19 20.83
C VAL A 31 23.69 -6.36 19.62
N VAL A 32 23.16 -5.15 19.47
CA VAL A 32 23.50 -4.22 18.39
C VAL A 32 24.97 -3.81 18.49
N SER A 33 25.44 -3.40 19.67
CA SER A 33 26.85 -3.06 19.92
C SER A 33 27.81 -4.20 19.57
N GLN A 34 27.46 -5.44 19.94
CA GLN A 34 28.30 -6.62 19.65
C GLN A 34 28.42 -6.93 18.15
N VAL A 35 27.40 -6.63 17.35
CA VAL A 35 27.33 -7.03 15.93
C VAL A 35 27.65 -5.87 15.00
N LEU A 36 27.18 -4.66 15.32
CA LEU A 36 27.20 -3.47 14.47
C LEU A 36 28.13 -2.36 14.99
N GLY A 37 28.53 -2.41 16.27
CA GLY A 37 29.30 -1.35 16.94
C GLY A 37 28.42 -0.39 17.75
N ASP A 38 29.05 0.51 18.50
CA ASP A 38 28.39 1.34 19.53
C ASP A 38 27.69 2.61 19.00
N ASP A 39 27.86 2.94 17.72
CA ASP A 39 27.42 4.23 17.16
C ASP A 39 25.93 4.26 16.76
N TRP A 40 25.22 3.13 16.88
CA TRP A 40 23.84 3.00 16.39
C TRP A 40 22.81 3.55 17.38
N ASP A 41 21.90 4.38 16.88
CA ASP A 41 20.73 4.86 17.61
C ASP A 41 19.66 3.77 17.66
N ILE A 42 19.10 3.54 18.84
CA ILE A 42 18.11 2.49 19.08
C ILE A 42 16.87 3.11 19.69
N LYS A 43 15.77 3.04 18.92
CA LYS A 43 14.48 3.57 19.31
C LYS A 43 13.48 2.44 19.51
N ALA A 44 12.94 2.32 20.71
CA ALA A 44 11.81 1.41 20.95
C ALA A 44 10.58 1.86 20.15
N ILE A 45 9.85 0.90 19.61
CA ILE A 45 8.62 1.11 18.84
C ILE A 45 7.48 0.36 19.54
N GLY A 46 6.28 0.93 19.49
CA GLY A 46 5.06 0.31 20.03
C GLY A 46 5.00 0.34 21.56
N ASP A 47 4.06 -0.42 22.12
CA ASP A 47 3.75 -0.42 23.57
C ASP A 47 4.52 -1.45 24.37
N ASN A 48 5.01 -2.49 23.70
CA ASN A 48 5.50 -3.69 24.36
C ASN A 48 7.01 -3.66 24.59
N PHE A 49 7.72 -2.62 24.10
CA PHE A 49 9.17 -2.48 24.18
C PHE A 49 9.94 -3.74 23.73
N THR A 50 9.35 -4.48 22.79
CA THR A 50 9.89 -5.68 22.13
C THR A 50 10.43 -5.35 20.74
N GLU A 51 9.93 -4.30 20.10
CA GLU A 51 10.30 -3.89 18.76
C GLU A 51 11.20 -2.64 18.79
N PHE A 52 12.23 -2.61 17.95
CA PHE A 52 13.21 -1.53 17.91
C PHE A 52 13.52 -1.11 16.47
N GLU A 53 13.64 0.20 16.26
CA GLU A 53 14.26 0.80 15.09
C GLU A 53 15.73 1.07 15.42
N VAL A 54 16.65 0.58 14.58
CA VAL A 54 18.09 0.72 14.79
C VAL A 54 18.70 1.46 13.62
N LEU A 55 19.20 2.67 13.87
CA LEU A 55 19.57 3.68 12.89
C LEU A 55 21.01 4.14 13.07
N LEU A 56 21.63 4.64 12.01
CA LEU A 56 22.94 5.29 12.07
C LEU A 56 22.96 6.46 11.09
N GLU A 57 23.51 6.23 9.90
CA GLU A 57 23.46 7.12 8.75
C GLU A 57 22.94 6.29 7.57
N ASP A 58 22.20 6.93 6.66
CA ASP A 58 21.79 6.29 5.42
C ASP A 58 23.02 5.79 4.64
N ASP A 59 22.90 4.63 3.98
CA ASP A 59 23.99 3.96 3.24
C ASP A 59 25.20 3.52 4.09
N ALA A 60 25.07 3.45 5.41
CA ALA A 60 26.13 2.91 6.29
C ALA A 60 26.55 1.47 5.93
N LEU A 61 25.66 0.68 5.31
CA LEU A 61 25.92 -0.68 4.85
C LEU A 61 25.50 -0.85 3.39
N SER A 62 26.28 -1.60 2.60
CA SER A 62 25.78 -2.13 1.32
C SER A 62 24.66 -3.15 1.54
N VAL A 63 23.84 -3.39 0.50
CA VAL A 63 22.77 -4.41 0.53
C VAL A 63 23.26 -5.77 1.04
N LYS A 64 24.41 -6.24 0.54
CA LYS A 64 25.01 -7.51 0.98
C LYS A 64 25.35 -7.48 2.46
N GLN A 65 26.04 -6.43 2.91
CA GLN A 65 26.46 -6.29 4.30
C GLN A 65 25.24 -6.19 5.24
N ALA A 66 24.18 -5.50 4.83
CA ALA A 66 22.95 -5.40 5.59
C ALA A 66 22.29 -6.78 5.78
N TRP A 67 22.21 -7.59 4.73
CA TRP A 67 21.69 -8.96 4.84
C TRP A 67 22.62 -9.88 5.65
N ASP A 68 23.93 -9.83 5.44
CA ASP A 68 24.90 -10.59 6.25
C ASP A 68 24.74 -10.27 7.75
N LYS A 69 24.62 -8.98 8.08
CA LYS A 69 24.39 -8.51 9.46
C LYS A 69 23.00 -8.89 10.00
N THR A 70 21.98 -8.93 9.15
CA THR A 70 20.66 -9.43 9.52
C THR A 70 20.73 -10.86 10.03
N TYR A 71 21.42 -11.76 9.31
CA TYR A 71 21.58 -13.14 9.74
C TYR A 71 22.45 -13.27 10.99
N GLU A 72 23.50 -12.44 11.12
CA GLU A 72 24.32 -12.42 12.32
C GLU A 72 23.50 -12.00 13.56
N LEU A 73 22.67 -10.97 13.44
CA LEU A 73 21.78 -10.53 14.54
C LEU A 73 20.73 -11.58 14.88
N ARG A 74 20.08 -12.20 13.88
CA ARG A 74 19.12 -13.30 14.09
C ARG A 74 19.70 -14.51 14.80
N SER A 75 21.01 -14.72 14.71
CA SER A 75 21.70 -15.81 15.41
C SER A 75 21.90 -15.55 16.91
N ARG A 76 21.67 -14.31 17.37
CA ARG A 76 21.89 -13.92 18.76
C ARG A 76 20.74 -14.41 19.65
N PRO A 77 21.03 -14.90 20.87
CA PRO A 77 19.99 -15.23 21.83
C PRO A 77 19.09 -14.02 22.09
N ASP A 78 17.81 -14.27 22.34
CA ASP A 78 16.76 -13.29 22.63
C ASP A 78 16.27 -12.46 21.44
N VAL A 79 16.89 -12.58 20.26
CA VAL A 79 16.41 -11.97 19.01
C VAL A 79 15.40 -12.91 18.35
N VAL A 80 14.18 -12.43 18.14
CA VAL A 80 13.11 -13.16 17.45
C VAL A 80 13.25 -13.00 15.95
N ASP A 81 13.46 -11.76 15.49
CA ASP A 81 13.57 -11.43 14.09
C ASP A 81 14.33 -10.12 13.88
N VAL A 82 14.88 -9.95 12.68
CA VAL A 82 15.55 -8.73 12.22
C VAL A 82 15.23 -8.54 10.76
N GLU A 83 14.84 -7.33 10.36
CA GLU A 83 14.63 -6.96 8.96
C GLU A 83 15.48 -5.74 8.61
N PRO A 84 16.31 -5.80 7.55
CA PRO A 84 17.00 -4.62 7.06
C PRO A 84 15.98 -3.68 6.39
N LEU A 85 16.04 -2.41 6.74
CA LEU A 85 15.22 -1.35 6.17
C LEU A 85 15.95 -0.76 4.97
N PHE A 86 15.28 -0.77 3.83
CA PHE A 86 15.81 -0.22 2.59
C PHE A 86 14.88 0.86 2.03
N ALA A 87 15.50 1.82 1.37
CA ALA A 87 14.88 2.70 0.40
C ALA A 87 15.53 2.52 -0.98
N VAL A 88 14.97 3.15 -1.98
CA VAL A 88 15.45 3.09 -3.36
C VAL A 88 15.70 4.53 -3.84
N PRO A 89 16.96 4.99 -3.90
CA PRO A 89 17.28 6.35 -4.29
C PRO A 89 17.25 6.56 -5.82
N VAL A 90 16.83 7.75 -6.24
CA VAL A 90 16.46 8.04 -7.64
C VAL A 90 17.64 8.40 -8.56
N LYS A 91 18.79 8.81 -8.01
CA LYS A 91 19.97 9.23 -8.83
C LYS A 91 20.47 8.12 -9.76
N GLU A 92 20.27 6.86 -9.40
CA GLU A 92 20.72 5.70 -10.17
C GLU A 92 19.80 5.41 -11.37
N PHE A 93 18.50 5.76 -11.28
CA PHE A 93 17.52 5.60 -12.37
C PHE A 93 17.72 6.59 -13.53
N LYS A 94 18.12 7.85 -13.24
CA LYS A 94 18.40 8.86 -14.28
C LYS A 94 19.57 8.44 -15.20
N GLN A 95 20.44 7.53 -14.75
CA GLN A 95 21.54 6.99 -15.53
C GLN A 95 21.14 5.78 -16.39
N LEU A 96 20.20 4.96 -15.91
CA LEU A 96 19.63 3.81 -16.64
C LEU A 96 18.80 4.27 -17.85
N GLY A 97 17.91 5.25 -17.68
CA GLY A 97 17.05 5.75 -18.77
C GLY A 97 17.80 6.42 -19.94
N LYS A 98 19.03 6.91 -19.70
CA LYS A 98 19.91 7.45 -20.77
C LYS A 98 20.62 6.36 -21.57
N LYS A 99 20.82 5.16 -21.00
CA LYS A 99 21.46 4.03 -21.68
C LYS A 99 20.48 3.24 -22.57
N GLU A 100 19.22 3.14 -22.17
CA GLU A 100 18.20 2.39 -22.93
C GLU A 100 17.71 3.09 -24.21
N GLN A 101 17.77 4.43 -24.28
CA GLN A 101 17.44 5.18 -25.51
C GLN A 101 18.35 4.84 -26.72
N GLN A 102 19.45 4.10 -26.52
CA GLN A 102 20.38 3.70 -27.58
C GLN A 102 20.16 2.27 -28.11
N VAL A 103 19.28 1.46 -27.52
CA VAL A 103 19.11 0.04 -27.90
C VAL A 103 17.68 -0.20 -28.41
N SER A 104 17.49 -0.12 -29.72
CA SER A 104 16.21 -0.49 -30.37
C SER A 104 16.33 -1.82 -31.14
N GLY A 105 15.58 -2.83 -30.72
CA GLY A 105 15.30 -4.03 -31.53
C GLY A 105 14.84 -5.26 -30.72
N GLY A 106 13.60 -5.71 -30.96
CA GLY A 106 13.11 -7.06 -30.62
C GLY A 106 12.39 -7.22 -29.27
N GLU A 107 11.25 -7.92 -29.27
CA GLU A 107 10.25 -8.03 -28.20
C GLU A 107 10.71 -8.73 -26.89
N SER A 108 10.52 -8.05 -25.75
CA SER A 108 9.93 -8.51 -24.48
C SER A 108 9.89 -7.28 -23.56
N LYS A 109 8.70 -6.77 -23.23
CA LYS A 109 8.58 -5.55 -22.41
C LYS A 109 8.94 -5.86 -20.97
N SER A 110 9.93 -5.15 -20.42
CA SER A 110 10.39 -5.39 -19.04
C SER A 110 9.34 -4.97 -18.00
N LEU A 111 9.29 -5.58 -16.81
CA LEU A 111 8.42 -5.15 -15.69
C LEU A 111 8.75 -3.71 -15.33
N TRP A 112 9.98 -3.26 -15.55
CA TRP A 112 10.37 -1.86 -15.43
C TRP A 112 9.89 -1.02 -16.59
N GLU A 113 9.81 -1.48 -17.84
CA GLU A 113 9.13 -0.77 -18.92
C GLU A 113 7.61 -0.76 -18.72
N VAL A 114 7.05 -1.76 -18.06
CA VAL A 114 5.67 -1.78 -17.61
C VAL A 114 5.53 -0.79 -16.47
N ILE A 115 6.29 -0.87 -15.39
CA ILE A 115 6.34 0.10 -14.28
C ILE A 115 6.67 1.50 -14.80
N PHE A 116 7.57 1.73 -15.75
CA PHE A 116 7.90 3.03 -16.35
C PHE A 116 6.84 3.49 -17.36
N SER A 117 6.21 2.59 -18.12
CA SER A 117 5.03 2.91 -18.93
C SER A 117 3.85 3.27 -18.03
N LEU A 118 3.75 2.64 -16.86
CA LEU A 118 2.74 2.85 -15.84
C LEU A 118 2.98 4.12 -15.05
N LEU A 119 4.23 4.40 -14.65
CA LEU A 119 4.71 5.62 -13.99
C LEU A 119 4.70 6.80 -14.98
N GLY A 120 4.97 6.55 -16.26
CA GLY A 120 4.79 7.51 -17.37
C GLY A 120 3.32 7.84 -17.62
N LYS A 121 2.43 6.84 -17.58
CA LYS A 121 0.97 7.06 -17.56
C LYS A 121 0.50 7.71 -16.26
N LEU A 122 1.15 7.46 -15.13
CA LEU A 122 0.89 8.11 -13.84
C LEU A 122 1.28 9.60 -13.92
N LEU A 123 2.43 9.90 -14.51
CA LEU A 123 2.88 11.26 -14.85
C LEU A 123 1.85 11.96 -15.75
N ASP A 124 1.32 11.32 -16.79
CA ASP A 124 0.28 11.90 -17.66
C ASP A 124 -1.09 12.04 -16.96
N LEU A 125 -1.55 11.05 -16.18
CA LEU A 125 -2.84 11.11 -15.48
C LEU A 125 -2.87 12.19 -14.38
N PHE A 126 -1.75 12.40 -13.68
CA PHE A 126 -1.63 13.46 -12.67
C PHE A 126 -1.15 14.79 -13.26
N SER A 127 -0.64 14.84 -14.51
CA SER A 127 -0.32 16.10 -15.21
C SER A 127 -1.41 16.59 -16.17
N GLY A 128 -2.56 15.93 -16.25
CA GLY A 128 -3.73 16.42 -16.99
C GLY A 128 -3.92 15.80 -18.40
N GLY A 129 -3.21 14.73 -18.73
CA GLY A 129 -3.37 13.95 -19.95
C GLY A 129 -4.54 12.96 -19.86
N SER A 130 -5.67 13.33 -20.43
CA SER A 130 -6.87 12.51 -20.55
C SER A 130 -6.70 11.38 -21.58
N GLY A 131 -6.21 10.23 -21.14
CA GLY A 131 -6.49 8.96 -21.81
C GLY A 131 -7.97 8.61 -21.63
N VAL A 132 -8.84 9.23 -22.43
CA VAL A 132 -10.30 9.04 -22.35
C VAL A 132 -10.65 7.67 -22.90
N GLU A 133 -10.78 6.68 -22.02
CA GLU A 133 -11.69 5.56 -22.28
C GLU A 133 -13.10 6.16 -22.35
N THR A 134 -13.63 6.30 -23.57
CA THR A 134 -14.93 6.92 -23.83
C THR A 134 -16.05 6.13 -23.12
N GLY A 135 -16.97 6.85 -22.47
CA GLY A 135 -18.11 6.23 -21.76
C GLY A 135 -17.83 5.71 -20.34
N LEU A 136 -16.66 6.02 -19.75
CA LEU A 136 -16.34 5.73 -18.34
C LEU A 136 -16.26 6.97 -17.45
N SER A 137 -16.71 8.13 -17.94
CA SER A 137 -16.85 9.39 -17.19
C SER A 137 -18.25 9.95 -17.34
N THR A 138 -18.66 10.81 -16.40
CA THR A 138 -19.95 11.51 -16.42
C THR A 138 -19.79 12.95 -15.97
N ASP A 139 -20.61 13.85 -16.52
CA ASP A 139 -20.65 15.27 -16.12
C ASP A 139 -21.34 15.54 -14.79
N ASN A 140 -22.10 14.56 -14.28
CA ASN A 140 -22.73 14.64 -12.97
C ASN A 140 -21.68 14.51 -11.87
N VAL A 141 -21.35 15.61 -11.19
CA VAL A 141 -20.29 15.64 -10.17
C VAL A 141 -20.58 14.69 -9.01
N ASP A 142 -21.85 14.57 -8.61
CA ASP A 142 -22.28 13.76 -7.46
C ASP A 142 -22.45 12.28 -7.77
N TRP A 143 -22.02 11.80 -8.94
CA TRP A 143 -22.24 10.41 -9.35
C TRP A 143 -21.64 9.42 -8.34
N VAL A 144 -20.50 9.75 -7.73
CA VAL A 144 -19.85 8.90 -6.72
C VAL A 144 -20.69 8.79 -5.45
N LEU A 145 -21.32 9.89 -5.01
CA LEU A 145 -22.20 9.92 -3.85
C LEU A 145 -23.48 9.12 -4.09
N LYS A 146 -24.01 9.18 -5.32
CA LYS A 146 -25.19 8.40 -5.76
C LYS A 146 -24.88 6.90 -5.89
N GLU A 147 -23.70 6.56 -6.39
CA GLU A 147 -23.25 5.17 -6.53
C GLU A 147 -23.08 4.51 -5.16
N LEU A 148 -22.41 5.20 -4.23
CA LEU A 148 -22.16 4.73 -2.86
C LEU A 148 -23.36 4.86 -1.91
N LYS A 149 -24.51 5.36 -2.38
CA LYS A 149 -25.72 5.61 -1.57
C LYS A 149 -25.48 6.54 -0.37
N VAL A 150 -24.62 7.54 -0.55
CA VAL A 150 -24.28 8.53 0.48
C VAL A 150 -25.42 9.50 0.72
N LEU A 151 -26.03 10.05 -0.34
CA LEU A 151 -27.13 11.01 -0.22
C LEU A 151 -28.34 10.46 0.56
N PRO A 152 -28.89 9.26 0.26
CA PRO A 152 -29.97 8.70 1.08
C PRO A 152 -29.52 8.32 2.49
N ALA A 153 -28.24 8.00 2.70
CA ALA A 153 -27.70 7.77 4.04
C ALA A 153 -27.68 9.07 4.87
N TRP A 154 -27.28 10.21 4.26
CA TRP A 154 -27.34 11.53 4.90
C TRP A 154 -28.76 11.89 5.33
N GLU A 155 -29.72 11.79 4.41
CA GLU A 155 -31.13 12.10 4.69
C GLU A 155 -31.70 11.28 5.85
N LYS A 156 -31.35 9.99 5.91
CA LYS A 156 -31.89 9.07 6.91
C LYS A 156 -31.21 9.19 8.29
N TYR A 157 -29.89 9.36 8.34
CA TYR A 157 -29.12 9.22 9.58
C TYR A 157 -28.50 10.51 10.10
N PHE A 158 -28.45 11.57 9.28
CA PHE A 158 -27.85 12.85 9.63
C PHE A 158 -28.80 14.03 9.33
N PRO A 159 -30.02 14.06 9.92
CA PRO A 159 -31.01 15.10 9.62
C PRO A 159 -30.72 16.45 10.29
N ASP A 160 -29.78 16.52 11.24
CA ASP A 160 -29.44 17.76 11.95
C ASP A 160 -28.58 18.69 11.08
N ALA A 161 -29.19 19.78 10.60
CA ALA A 161 -28.51 20.77 9.78
C ALA A 161 -27.31 21.46 10.46
N ASN A 162 -27.22 21.41 11.80
CA ASN A 162 -26.08 21.98 12.54
C ASN A 162 -24.92 20.98 12.72
N LYS A 163 -25.12 19.71 12.36
CA LYS A 163 -24.11 18.65 12.44
C LYS A 163 -24.01 17.96 11.11
N LEU A 164 -23.12 18.48 10.26
CA LEU A 164 -22.85 17.88 8.96
C LEU A 164 -22.45 16.39 9.10
N PRO A 165 -22.81 15.55 8.12
CA PRO A 165 -22.48 14.12 8.15
C PRO A 165 -20.97 13.88 8.36
N GLY A 166 -20.62 13.02 9.33
CA GLY A 166 -19.23 12.78 9.73
C GLY A 166 -18.73 13.66 10.88
N HIS A 167 -19.56 14.56 11.42
CA HIS A 167 -19.22 15.40 12.57
C HIS A 167 -18.66 14.60 13.75
N GLY A 168 -17.63 15.15 14.39
CA GLY A 168 -16.94 14.54 15.53
C GLY A 168 -15.92 13.48 15.15
N VAL A 169 -15.68 13.23 13.86
CA VAL A 169 -14.65 12.30 13.40
C VAL A 169 -13.41 13.04 12.92
N ILE A 170 -12.23 12.59 13.37
CA ILE A 170 -10.92 13.09 12.98
C ILE A 170 -10.23 12.03 12.12
N ILE A 171 -9.79 12.43 10.92
CA ILE A 171 -9.14 11.60 9.91
C ILE A 171 -7.69 12.05 9.78
N ALA A 172 -6.73 11.16 10.06
CA ALA A 172 -5.34 11.36 9.70
C ALA A 172 -5.16 11.05 8.21
N HIS A 173 -4.47 11.91 7.48
CA HIS A 173 -4.25 11.71 6.05
C HIS A 173 -2.77 11.88 5.70
N PRO A 174 -1.95 10.81 5.86
CA PRO A 174 -0.58 10.75 5.35
C PRO A 174 -0.56 10.76 3.82
N ASP A 175 -0.07 11.85 3.23
CA ASP A 175 -0.01 12.06 1.77
C ASP A 175 1.15 13.01 1.38
N THR A 176 1.08 13.65 0.20
CA THR A 176 2.15 14.52 -0.34
C THR A 176 2.22 15.92 0.26
N GLY A 177 1.31 16.22 1.20
CA GLY A 177 1.07 17.55 1.73
C GLY A 177 -0.21 18.18 1.17
N TYR A 178 -0.46 19.42 1.60
CA TYR A 178 -1.75 20.09 1.37
C TYR A 178 -1.59 21.50 0.85
N THR A 179 -2.57 21.91 0.05
CA THR A 179 -2.72 23.30 -0.36
C THR A 179 -3.95 23.87 0.30
N MET A 180 -3.90 25.15 0.65
CA MET A 180 -5.05 25.92 1.13
C MET A 180 -6.04 26.14 -0.03
N HIS A 181 -6.81 25.09 -0.33
CA HIS A 181 -7.81 25.07 -1.38
C HIS A 181 -9.20 25.35 -0.76
N PRO A 182 -10.01 26.27 -1.30
CA PRO A 182 -11.30 26.66 -0.71
C PRO A 182 -12.25 25.49 -0.40
N GLU A 183 -12.28 24.47 -1.25
CA GLU A 183 -13.13 23.27 -1.04
C GLU A 183 -12.76 22.42 0.19
N ILE A 184 -11.59 22.59 0.81
CA ILE A 184 -11.16 21.73 1.94
C ILE A 184 -10.66 22.50 3.16
N GLU A 185 -10.25 23.76 3.02
CA GLU A 185 -9.55 24.51 4.07
C GLU A 185 -10.31 24.55 5.41
N ASP A 186 -11.63 24.76 5.37
CA ASP A 186 -12.49 24.79 6.57
C ASP A 186 -12.48 23.48 7.37
N ASN A 187 -12.08 22.37 6.75
CA ASN A 187 -12.07 21.04 7.35
C ASN A 187 -10.69 20.50 7.67
N LEU A 188 -9.62 21.28 7.43
CA LEU A 188 -8.28 20.96 7.87
C LEU A 188 -8.08 21.33 9.36
N LEU A 189 -7.47 20.44 10.12
CA LEU A 189 -6.97 20.69 11.49
C LEU A 189 -5.47 20.90 11.44
N LEU A 190 -5.07 22.09 10.99
CA LEU A 190 -3.66 22.45 10.78
C LEU A 190 -2.88 22.45 12.11
N GLU A 191 -3.54 22.73 13.24
CA GLU A 191 -2.91 22.73 14.57
C GLU A 191 -2.44 21.35 15.04
N GLN A 192 -2.81 20.29 14.33
CA GLN A 192 -2.37 18.92 14.55
C GLN A 192 -1.62 18.35 13.34
N GLY A 193 -1.43 19.17 12.29
CA GLY A 193 -0.69 18.83 11.09
C GLY A 193 0.80 18.62 11.36
N TYR A 194 1.46 17.85 10.48
CA TYR A 194 2.89 17.58 10.61
C TYR A 194 3.52 17.19 9.27
N ASP A 195 4.73 17.67 9.02
CA ASP A 195 5.58 17.25 7.90
C ASP A 195 6.70 16.31 8.37
N PHE A 196 6.55 15.03 8.06
CA PHE A 196 7.56 14.00 8.32
C PHE A 196 8.71 14.03 7.31
N VAL A 197 8.63 14.83 6.25
CA VAL A 197 9.71 15.05 5.28
C VAL A 197 10.62 16.18 5.75
N GLY A 198 10.05 17.30 6.17
CA GLY A 198 10.75 18.45 6.76
C GLY A 198 11.11 18.29 8.23
N GLU A 199 10.39 17.40 8.93
CA GLU A 199 10.40 17.24 10.39
C GLU A 199 9.98 18.52 11.12
N ASP A 200 8.90 19.15 10.65
CA ASP A 200 8.32 20.37 11.22
C ASP A 200 6.78 20.35 11.18
N GLU A 201 6.16 21.42 11.68
CA GLU A 201 4.70 21.62 11.73
C GLU A 201 4.17 22.30 10.45
N ASP A 202 4.85 22.15 9.30
CA ASP A 202 4.43 22.71 8.00
C ASP A 202 4.13 21.61 6.96
N GLU A 203 2.91 21.06 7.02
CA GLU A 203 2.38 20.05 6.08
C GLU A 203 2.20 20.53 4.63
N THR A 204 2.55 21.78 4.32
CA THR A 204 2.21 22.42 3.05
C THR A 204 2.83 21.65 1.88
N ASP A 205 2.03 21.39 0.85
CA ASP A 205 2.55 20.93 -0.44
C ASP A 205 2.99 22.17 -1.24
N PRO A 206 4.30 22.35 -1.48
CA PRO A 206 4.80 23.49 -2.25
C PRO A 206 4.40 23.42 -3.74
N LEU A 207 3.75 22.34 -4.17
CA LEU A 207 3.46 21.97 -5.55
C LEU A 207 4.72 21.82 -6.40
N GLU A 208 5.82 21.43 -5.75
CA GLU A 208 7.13 21.26 -6.36
C GLU A 208 7.49 19.79 -6.52
N LYS A 209 8.44 19.53 -7.42
CA LYS A 209 8.99 18.20 -7.64
C LYS A 209 10.29 18.07 -6.87
N SER A 210 10.49 16.92 -6.25
CA SER A 210 11.74 16.52 -5.63
C SER A 210 12.56 15.65 -6.59
N ASP A 211 13.85 15.96 -6.70
CA ASP A 211 14.83 15.10 -7.38
C ASP A 211 15.13 13.80 -6.61
N ARG A 212 14.61 13.67 -5.38
CA ARG A 212 14.69 12.46 -4.57
C ARG A 212 13.62 11.42 -4.93
N GLU A 213 12.59 11.79 -5.69
CA GLU A 213 11.49 10.90 -6.08
C GLU A 213 11.46 10.62 -7.59
N LEU A 214 11.15 9.37 -7.95
CA LEU A 214 11.07 8.95 -9.36
C LEU A 214 9.79 9.47 -10.00
N VAL A 215 8.72 9.47 -9.22
CA VAL A 215 7.41 10.02 -9.58
C VAL A 215 7.04 11.04 -8.53
N ASN A 216 6.55 12.18 -8.98
CA ASN A 216 6.14 13.26 -8.08
C ASN A 216 4.65 13.51 -8.30
N ASN A 217 3.92 13.70 -7.21
CA ASN A 217 2.48 13.87 -7.22
C ASN A 217 2.06 15.15 -6.47
N PRO A 218 2.53 16.34 -6.88
CA PRO A 218 2.16 17.59 -6.21
C PRO A 218 0.64 17.80 -6.24
N GLY A 219 0.09 18.15 -5.09
CA GLY A 219 -1.33 18.38 -4.85
C GLY A 219 -2.16 17.11 -4.62
N HIS A 220 -1.53 15.94 -4.44
CA HIS A 220 -2.24 14.68 -4.26
C HIS A 220 -3.01 14.60 -2.93
N GLY A 221 -2.45 15.13 -1.84
CA GLY A 221 -3.17 15.19 -0.56
C GLY A 221 -4.44 16.03 -0.67
N THR A 222 -4.38 17.16 -1.37
CA THR A 222 -5.52 18.06 -1.60
C THR A 222 -6.64 17.39 -2.43
N LEU A 223 -6.29 16.72 -3.53
CA LEU A 223 -7.32 16.07 -4.36
C LEU A 223 -8.01 14.93 -3.63
N ALA A 224 -7.27 14.12 -2.86
CA ALA A 224 -7.86 13.03 -2.10
C ALA A 224 -8.72 13.57 -0.94
N ALA A 225 -8.27 14.63 -0.26
CA ALA A 225 -9.07 15.33 0.76
C ALA A 225 -10.41 15.84 0.22
N SER A 226 -10.44 16.35 -1.00
CA SER A 226 -11.66 16.93 -1.57
C SER A 226 -12.83 15.94 -1.66
N VAL A 227 -12.56 14.68 -2.01
CA VAL A 227 -13.63 13.67 -2.10
C VAL A 227 -14.01 13.09 -0.72
N MET A 228 -13.22 13.37 0.33
CA MET A 228 -13.53 13.03 1.73
C MET A 228 -14.38 14.08 2.42
N VAL A 229 -13.90 15.32 2.47
CA VAL A 229 -14.38 16.32 3.42
C VAL A 229 -14.88 17.61 2.77
N SER A 230 -14.96 17.72 1.44
CA SER A 230 -15.46 18.97 0.85
C SER A 230 -16.91 19.27 1.26
N PRO A 231 -17.22 20.51 1.67
CA PRO A 231 -18.58 20.89 2.06
C PRO A 231 -19.61 20.67 0.92
N PRO A 232 -20.90 20.47 1.24
CA PRO A 232 -21.94 20.22 0.23
C PRO A 232 -22.41 21.51 -0.46
N LYS A 233 -21.48 22.39 -0.82
CA LYS A 233 -21.71 23.66 -1.53
C LYS A 233 -20.40 24.14 -2.15
N ALA A 234 -20.48 24.96 -3.20
CA ALA A 234 -19.32 25.61 -3.78
C ALA A 234 -18.65 26.55 -2.75
N GLN A 235 -17.33 26.41 -2.60
CA GLN A 235 -16.51 27.29 -1.75
C GLN A 235 -15.66 28.28 -2.56
N GLY A 236 -15.55 28.08 -3.87
CA GLY A 236 -14.83 28.96 -4.77
C GLY A 236 -15.52 29.15 -6.11
N ASN A 237 -14.94 30.04 -6.92
CA ASN A 237 -15.34 30.25 -8.30
C ASN A 237 -14.40 29.44 -9.21
N TYR A 238 -14.96 28.45 -9.90
CA TYR A 238 -14.21 27.55 -10.79
C TYR A 238 -14.59 27.80 -12.24
N ASP A 239 -13.62 27.67 -13.15
CA ASP A 239 -13.80 27.95 -14.59
C ASP A 239 -14.97 27.18 -15.24
N ASN A 240 -15.34 26.03 -14.68
CA ASN A 240 -16.43 25.18 -15.17
C ASN A 240 -17.72 25.26 -14.35
N ASN A 241 -17.81 26.16 -13.37
CA ASN A 241 -18.94 26.31 -12.44
C ASN A 241 -19.33 24.99 -11.70
N LYS A 242 -18.40 24.04 -11.56
CA LYS A 242 -18.58 22.80 -10.80
C LYS A 242 -17.89 22.92 -9.44
N TYR A 243 -18.35 22.20 -8.42
CA TYR A 243 -17.73 22.05 -7.10
C TYR A 243 -17.86 20.59 -6.66
N VAL A 244 -17.08 20.15 -5.68
CA VAL A 244 -17.05 18.75 -5.22
C VAL A 244 -17.65 18.67 -3.82
N THR A 245 -18.44 17.63 -3.57
CA THR A 245 -18.95 17.32 -2.23
C THR A 245 -18.26 16.06 -1.72
N GLY A 246 -17.65 16.16 -0.54
CA GLY A 246 -17.04 15.03 0.14
C GLY A 246 -18.07 14.08 0.74
N VAL A 247 -17.69 12.83 0.99
CA VAL A 247 -18.58 11.82 1.60
C VAL A 247 -18.91 12.13 3.06
N ALA A 248 -18.00 12.78 3.80
CA ALA A 248 -18.16 13.13 5.22
C ALA A 248 -17.77 14.61 5.47
N PRO A 249 -18.57 15.57 4.99
CA PRO A 249 -18.25 17.00 5.03
C PRO A 249 -18.17 17.60 6.45
N GLY A 250 -18.67 16.89 7.47
CA GLY A 250 -18.55 17.27 8.87
C GLY A 250 -17.31 16.69 9.57
N ALA A 251 -16.61 15.75 8.93
CA ALA A 251 -15.38 15.22 9.48
C ALA A 251 -14.24 16.24 9.35
N LYS A 252 -13.28 16.15 10.25
CA LYS A 252 -12.08 16.96 10.26
C LYS A 252 -10.88 16.14 9.82
N LEU A 253 -9.98 16.74 9.04
CA LEU A 253 -8.83 16.08 8.44
C LEU A 253 -7.55 16.68 9.01
N VAL A 254 -6.67 15.82 9.54
CA VAL A 254 -5.34 16.19 10.01
C VAL A 254 -4.37 15.92 8.86
N PRO A 255 -3.74 16.97 8.31
CA PRO A 255 -2.82 16.81 7.20
C PRO A 255 -1.46 16.30 7.68
N LEU A 256 -1.03 15.15 7.16
CA LEU A 256 0.29 14.59 7.48
C LEU A 256 1.09 14.46 6.17
N ARG A 257 2.14 15.27 6.01
CA ARG A 257 2.99 15.19 4.82
C ARG A 257 4.09 14.16 5.05
N ILE A 258 4.19 13.17 4.18
CA ILE A 258 5.14 12.05 4.39
C ILE A 258 6.09 11.80 3.21
N THR A 259 5.82 12.38 2.05
CA THR A 259 6.57 12.15 0.80
C THR A 259 6.23 13.20 -0.27
N TYR A 260 6.94 13.21 -1.40
CA TYR A 260 6.52 13.92 -2.62
C TYR A 260 5.84 13.00 -3.65
N SER A 261 5.75 11.69 -3.36
CA SER A 261 5.37 10.62 -4.29
C SER A 261 4.34 9.68 -3.68
N VAL A 262 3.32 9.26 -4.45
CA VAL A 262 2.41 8.18 -3.98
C VAL A 262 3.03 6.79 -4.07
N VAL A 263 4.22 6.67 -4.69
CA VAL A 263 5.01 5.44 -4.74
C VAL A 263 6.09 5.55 -3.68
N LEU A 264 5.98 4.73 -2.64
CA LEU A 264 6.91 4.73 -1.52
C LEU A 264 8.10 3.82 -1.78
N TRP A 265 9.27 4.39 -1.59
CA TRP A 265 10.52 3.66 -1.54
C TRP A 265 11.03 3.47 -0.11
N SER A 266 10.75 4.42 0.79
CA SER A 266 10.88 4.25 2.23
C SER A 266 9.49 4.24 2.87
N ASN A 267 9.27 3.34 3.83
CA ASN A 267 8.02 3.25 4.59
C ASN A 267 8.10 3.96 5.96
N ARG A 268 9.25 4.55 6.30
CA ARG A 268 9.52 5.10 7.63
C ARG A 268 8.57 6.23 8.01
N ASN A 269 8.44 7.22 7.13
CA ASN A 269 7.57 8.37 7.37
C ASN A 269 6.10 7.95 7.48
N LEU A 270 5.67 6.97 6.68
CA LEU A 270 4.32 6.42 6.80
C LEU A 270 4.11 5.71 8.14
N ALA A 271 5.08 4.91 8.60
CA ALA A 271 5.00 4.23 9.89
C ALA A 271 4.93 5.23 11.05
N LYS A 272 5.80 6.26 11.05
CA LYS A 272 5.76 7.37 12.03
C LYS A 272 4.43 8.12 12.01
N ALA A 273 3.87 8.40 10.83
CA ALA A 273 2.59 9.09 10.70
C ALA A 273 1.40 8.27 11.24
N ILE A 274 1.43 6.94 11.06
CA ILE A 274 0.42 6.03 11.61
C ILE A 274 0.50 6.00 13.14
N GLU A 275 1.72 5.95 13.70
CA GLU A 275 1.95 6.03 15.15
C GLU A 275 1.48 7.37 15.72
N TYR A 276 1.85 8.47 15.08
CA TYR A 276 1.39 9.81 15.45
C TYR A 276 -0.13 9.91 15.47
N ALA A 277 -0.80 9.35 14.45
CA ALA A 277 -2.26 9.33 14.41
C ALA A 277 -2.88 8.55 15.58
N ALA A 278 -2.26 7.43 15.94
CA ALA A 278 -2.71 6.61 17.05
C ALA A 278 -2.49 7.28 18.41
N ASP A 279 -1.34 7.93 18.60
CA ASP A 279 -0.97 8.64 19.83
C ASP A 279 -1.85 9.86 20.08
N ASN A 280 -2.24 10.56 19.02
CA ASN A 280 -3.15 11.71 19.10
C ASN A 280 -4.63 11.31 19.08
N GLY A 281 -4.95 10.01 19.13
CA GLY A 281 -6.32 9.53 19.23
C GLY A 281 -7.18 9.76 17.99
N PHE A 282 -6.56 9.91 16.81
CA PHE A 282 -7.29 10.04 15.55
C PHE A 282 -8.06 8.75 15.25
N HIS A 283 -9.13 8.85 14.46
CA HIS A 283 -10.09 7.75 14.36
C HIS A 283 -9.86 6.88 13.12
N ILE A 284 -9.39 7.49 12.04
CA ILE A 284 -9.20 6.83 10.75
C ILE A 284 -7.87 7.33 10.16
N VAL A 285 -7.10 6.42 9.55
CA VAL A 285 -5.95 6.76 8.71
C VAL A 285 -6.30 6.40 7.27
N SER A 286 -6.29 7.39 6.38
CA SER A 286 -6.52 7.21 4.94
C SER A 286 -5.18 7.22 4.21
N ILE A 287 -4.87 6.17 3.44
CA ILE A 287 -3.55 5.99 2.81
C ILE A 287 -3.72 5.80 1.31
N SER A 288 -3.49 6.86 0.53
CA SER A 288 -3.66 6.85 -0.92
C SER A 288 -2.33 6.65 -1.67
N LEU A 289 -1.40 5.92 -1.05
CA LEU A 289 -0.03 5.70 -1.48
C LEU A 289 0.46 4.31 -1.06
N GLY A 290 1.57 3.83 -1.61
CA GLY A 290 2.07 2.52 -1.22
C GLY A 290 3.43 2.11 -1.78
N ALA A 291 3.97 1.06 -1.19
CA ALA A 291 5.21 0.39 -1.55
C ALA A 291 4.93 -0.97 -2.19
N ALA A 292 5.86 -1.45 -3.00
CA ALA A 292 5.74 -2.75 -3.64
C ALA A 292 5.98 -3.93 -2.67
N PHE A 293 6.60 -3.68 -1.52
CA PHE A 293 7.17 -4.73 -0.68
C PHE A 293 6.59 -4.72 0.74
N TYR A 294 6.51 -5.93 1.29
CA TYR A 294 6.23 -6.12 2.71
C TYR A 294 7.31 -5.42 3.52
N ASN A 295 6.91 -4.82 4.64
CA ASN A 295 7.81 -4.16 5.57
C ASN A 295 7.30 -4.35 7.00
N LYS A 296 8.03 -5.11 7.81
CA LYS A 296 7.58 -5.46 9.17
C LYS A 296 7.42 -4.23 10.06
N ARG A 297 8.33 -3.26 9.95
CA ARG A 297 8.27 -1.98 10.66
C ARG A 297 6.95 -1.23 10.42
N LEU A 298 6.48 -1.18 9.17
CA LEU A 298 5.21 -0.58 8.81
C LEU A 298 4.01 -1.37 9.34
N ARG A 299 4.04 -2.71 9.26
CA ARG A 299 2.98 -3.56 9.82
C ARG A 299 2.88 -3.41 11.35
N THR A 300 3.99 -3.26 12.05
CA THR A 300 4.01 -2.96 13.49
C THR A 300 3.28 -1.67 13.82
N ALA A 301 3.52 -0.59 13.07
CA ALA A 301 2.81 0.68 13.25
C ALA A 301 1.29 0.54 13.00
N ILE A 302 0.90 -0.24 11.98
CA ILE A 302 -0.50 -0.56 11.66
C ILE A 302 -1.17 -1.30 12.83
N LEU A 303 -0.52 -2.35 13.35
CA LEU A 303 -1.03 -3.10 14.50
C LEU A 303 -1.13 -2.22 15.76
N TYR A 304 -0.16 -1.32 15.98
CA TYR A 304 -0.17 -0.36 17.07
C TYR A 304 -1.38 0.57 17.02
N ALA A 305 -1.66 1.14 15.85
CA ALA A 305 -2.82 2.00 15.63
C ALA A 305 -4.15 1.23 15.73
N GLN A 306 -4.21 0.02 15.18
CA GLN A 306 -5.41 -0.81 15.22
C GLN A 306 -5.81 -1.20 16.65
N LYS A 307 -4.83 -1.51 17.51
CA LYS A 307 -5.05 -1.76 18.95
C LYS A 307 -5.70 -0.56 19.67
N ARG A 308 -5.50 0.66 19.17
CA ARG A 308 -6.13 1.91 19.66
C ARG A 308 -7.46 2.23 18.97
N GLY A 309 -7.96 1.32 18.15
CA GLY A 309 -9.23 1.46 17.44
C GLY A 309 -9.17 2.40 16.24
N VAL A 310 -7.98 2.66 15.71
CA VAL A 310 -7.80 3.41 14.48
C VAL A 310 -8.15 2.52 13.28
N ILE A 311 -9.07 2.98 12.43
CA ILE A 311 -9.41 2.29 11.18
C ILE A 311 -8.39 2.68 10.11
N ILE A 312 -7.76 1.72 9.44
CA ILE A 312 -6.75 2.00 8.41
C ILE A 312 -7.28 1.54 7.06
N ILE A 313 -7.30 2.45 6.09
CA ILE A 313 -7.87 2.22 4.75
C ILE A 313 -6.84 2.64 3.72
N ALA A 314 -6.51 1.75 2.78
CA ALA A 314 -5.45 2.00 1.83
C ALA A 314 -5.81 1.65 0.37
N ALA A 315 -5.22 2.42 -0.54
CA ALA A 315 -5.35 2.20 -1.97
C ALA A 315 -4.65 0.91 -2.39
N THR A 316 -5.31 0.09 -3.20
CA THR A 316 -4.72 -1.15 -3.72
C THR A 316 -3.56 -0.92 -4.71
N GLY A 317 -3.32 0.32 -5.13
CA GLY A 317 -2.37 0.69 -6.18
C GLY A 317 -3.07 1.02 -7.48
N THR A 318 -2.38 1.60 -8.45
CA THR A 318 -2.97 2.01 -9.73
C THR A 318 -2.11 1.50 -10.88
N TRP A 319 -2.74 0.68 -11.71
CA TRP A 319 -2.18 -0.01 -12.86
C TRP A 319 -1.02 -0.98 -12.56
N VAL A 320 -0.83 -1.35 -11.30
CA VAL A 320 0.18 -2.33 -10.87
C VAL A 320 -0.38 -3.76 -10.85
N PRO A 321 0.47 -4.79 -10.99
CA PRO A 321 0.02 -6.17 -11.14
C PRO A 321 -0.52 -6.80 -9.84
N PHE A 322 -0.17 -6.27 -8.67
CA PHE A 322 -0.54 -6.80 -7.36
C PHE A 322 -1.05 -5.68 -6.44
N VAL A 323 -1.70 -6.05 -5.34
CA VAL A 323 -2.11 -5.09 -4.31
C VAL A 323 -0.87 -4.58 -3.56
N VAL A 324 -0.65 -3.27 -3.53
CA VAL A 324 0.52 -2.66 -2.87
C VAL A 324 0.40 -2.68 -1.34
N PHE A 325 1.51 -2.49 -0.63
CA PHE A 325 1.51 -2.26 0.81
C PHE A 325 1.32 -0.77 1.11
N PRO A 326 0.53 -0.38 2.13
CA PRO A 326 0.01 -1.23 3.20
C PRO A 326 -1.31 -1.94 2.89
N ALA A 327 -1.96 -1.71 1.75
CA ALA A 327 -3.25 -2.34 1.44
C ALA A 327 -3.21 -3.88 1.43
N ALA A 328 -2.06 -4.51 1.19
CA ALA A 328 -1.93 -5.96 1.23
C ALA A 328 -1.82 -6.58 2.65
N TYR A 329 -1.69 -5.76 3.70
CA TYR A 329 -1.76 -6.23 5.09
C TYR A 329 -3.21 -6.55 5.47
N ASP A 330 -3.42 -7.66 6.17
CA ASP A 330 -4.78 -8.10 6.53
C ASP A 330 -5.47 -7.13 7.50
N GLU A 331 -4.67 -6.39 8.27
CA GLU A 331 -5.09 -5.35 9.20
C GLU A 331 -5.66 -4.09 8.50
N VAL A 332 -5.46 -3.95 7.18
CA VAL A 332 -5.77 -2.74 6.41
C VAL A 332 -6.90 -3.01 5.42
N ILE A 333 -7.86 -2.09 5.34
CA ILE A 333 -8.97 -2.19 4.39
C ILE A 333 -8.47 -1.79 3.01
N ALA A 334 -8.34 -2.77 2.11
CA ALA A 334 -7.82 -2.58 0.77
C ALA A 334 -8.93 -2.15 -0.23
N VAL A 335 -8.79 -0.96 -0.79
CA VAL A 335 -9.80 -0.37 -1.68
C VAL A 335 -9.39 -0.43 -3.16
N GLY A 336 -10.19 -1.16 -3.93
CA GLY A 336 -10.14 -1.22 -5.39
C GLY A 336 -10.97 -0.11 -6.06
N GLY A 337 -10.68 0.17 -7.33
CA GLY A 337 -11.36 1.19 -8.11
C GLY A 337 -12.45 0.61 -9.01
N SER A 338 -13.64 1.20 -9.01
CA SER A 338 -14.75 0.90 -9.92
C SER A 338 -15.04 2.06 -10.88
N THR A 339 -15.89 1.81 -11.86
CA THR A 339 -16.32 2.78 -12.88
C THR A 339 -17.79 3.16 -12.68
N VAL A 340 -18.23 4.24 -13.34
CA VAL A 340 -19.65 4.65 -13.37
C VAL A 340 -20.61 3.55 -13.86
N ASN A 341 -20.10 2.57 -14.62
CA ASN A 341 -20.87 1.43 -15.10
C ASN A 341 -20.92 0.25 -14.10
N ARG A 342 -20.53 0.47 -12.84
CA ARG A 342 -20.51 -0.54 -11.76
C ARG A 342 -19.63 -1.76 -12.07
N LYS A 343 -18.58 -1.54 -12.86
CA LYS A 343 -17.54 -2.54 -13.18
C LYS A 343 -16.22 -2.15 -12.54
N ILE A 344 -15.39 -3.15 -12.20
CA ILE A 344 -14.02 -2.88 -11.77
C ILE A 344 -13.26 -2.09 -12.85
N TRP A 345 -12.53 -1.06 -12.44
CA TRP A 345 -11.70 -0.28 -13.33
C TRP A 345 -10.50 -1.11 -13.79
N ILE A 346 -10.15 -1.01 -15.08
CA ILE A 346 -9.05 -1.79 -15.64
C ILE A 346 -7.71 -1.51 -14.94
N GLY A 347 -7.49 -0.26 -14.54
CA GLY A 347 -6.33 0.20 -13.79
C GLY A 347 -6.37 -0.14 -12.30
N SER A 348 -7.42 -0.79 -11.78
CA SER A 348 -7.40 -1.31 -10.40
C SER A 348 -6.63 -2.64 -10.36
N PRO A 349 -5.70 -2.81 -9.41
CA PRO A 349 -5.15 -4.11 -9.04
C PRO A 349 -6.27 -5.06 -8.60
N ARG A 350 -5.97 -6.35 -8.73
CA ARG A 350 -6.91 -7.45 -8.50
C ARG A 350 -6.16 -8.52 -7.72
N GLY A 351 -6.87 -9.23 -6.85
CA GLY A 351 -6.24 -10.29 -6.06
C GLY A 351 -7.03 -10.61 -4.81
N ARG A 352 -6.55 -11.59 -4.05
CA ARG A 352 -7.17 -12.02 -2.80
C ARG A 352 -7.14 -10.93 -1.73
N LYS A 353 -6.21 -9.98 -1.83
CA LYS A 353 -6.04 -8.89 -0.87
C LYS A 353 -6.96 -7.70 -1.07
N VAL A 354 -7.85 -7.69 -2.08
CA VAL A 354 -8.83 -6.60 -2.24
C VAL A 354 -10.03 -6.86 -1.31
N ASP A 355 -10.35 -5.94 -0.40
CA ASP A 355 -11.51 -6.08 0.49
C ASP A 355 -12.80 -5.60 -0.16
N VAL A 356 -12.77 -4.40 -0.75
CA VAL A 356 -13.95 -3.72 -1.32
C VAL A 356 -13.56 -2.85 -2.51
N ALA A 357 -14.54 -2.43 -3.30
CA ALA A 357 -14.37 -1.46 -4.35
C ALA A 357 -15.18 -0.19 -4.10
N ALA A 358 -14.68 0.94 -4.59
CA ALA A 358 -15.39 2.22 -4.64
C ALA A 358 -15.06 2.94 -5.96
N PRO A 359 -15.86 3.95 -6.36
CA PRO A 359 -15.59 4.75 -7.55
C PRO A 359 -14.13 5.22 -7.64
N GLY A 360 -13.43 4.83 -8.70
CA GLY A 360 -12.01 5.16 -8.90
C GLY A 360 -11.68 5.62 -10.33
N LYS A 361 -12.62 5.55 -11.26
CA LYS A 361 -12.47 6.07 -12.64
C LYS A 361 -13.46 7.21 -12.89
N GLY A 362 -12.98 8.34 -13.40
CA GLY A 362 -13.82 9.48 -13.75
C GLY A 362 -14.39 10.21 -12.52
N VAL A 363 -13.68 10.16 -11.40
CA VAL A 363 -14.07 10.82 -10.15
C VAL A 363 -13.70 12.30 -10.23
N TRP A 364 -14.65 13.16 -9.90
CA TRP A 364 -14.44 14.60 -9.79
C TRP A 364 -13.73 14.93 -8.47
N TYR A 365 -12.72 15.79 -8.53
CA TYR A 365 -11.96 16.25 -7.35
C TYR A 365 -11.53 17.71 -7.52
N ALA A 366 -11.20 18.33 -6.39
CA ALA A 366 -10.61 19.65 -6.33
C ALA A 366 -9.09 19.59 -6.43
N ARG A 367 -8.46 20.57 -7.08
CA ARG A 367 -7.02 20.60 -7.32
C ARG A 367 -6.49 22.01 -7.34
N THR A 368 -5.33 22.19 -6.71
CA THR A 368 -4.51 23.40 -6.88
C THR A 368 -3.45 23.17 -7.94
N VAL A 369 -3.27 24.13 -8.85
CA VAL A 369 -2.19 24.16 -9.83
C VAL A 369 -1.44 25.47 -9.74
N LYS A 370 -0.13 25.45 -9.95
CA LYS A 370 0.71 26.65 -10.01
C LYS A 370 0.90 27.04 -11.47
N GLU A 371 0.26 28.13 -11.90
CA GLU A 371 0.33 28.65 -13.27
C GLU A 371 0.96 30.05 -13.25
N ASN A 372 2.07 30.24 -13.96
CA ASN A 372 2.83 31.50 -13.99
C ASN A 372 3.24 32.04 -12.60
N GLY A 373 3.45 31.14 -11.63
CA GLY A 373 3.80 31.50 -10.26
C GLY A 373 2.59 31.75 -9.34
N GLU A 374 1.38 31.79 -9.89
CA GLU A 374 0.13 31.99 -9.13
C GLU A 374 -0.59 30.66 -8.88
N LEU A 375 -1.22 30.54 -7.71
CA LEU A 375 -2.08 29.39 -7.40
C LEU A 375 -3.43 29.57 -8.09
N LYS A 376 -3.88 28.53 -8.79
CA LYS A 376 -5.23 28.44 -9.36
C LYS A 376 -5.92 27.18 -8.86
N TYR A 377 -7.21 27.34 -8.55
CA TYR A 377 -8.06 26.28 -8.04
C TYR A 377 -8.95 25.74 -9.16
N LYS A 378 -9.01 24.42 -9.30
CA LYS A 378 -9.73 23.74 -10.39
C LYS A 378 -10.54 22.56 -9.88
N ILE A 379 -11.66 22.32 -10.55
CA ILE A 379 -12.44 21.09 -10.40
C ILE A 379 -12.30 20.28 -11.68
N GLN A 380 -11.83 19.03 -11.57
CA GLN A 380 -11.58 18.18 -12.73
C GLN A 380 -11.82 16.70 -12.42
N GLN A 381 -11.81 15.87 -13.46
CA GLN A 381 -11.89 14.42 -13.31
C GLN A 381 -10.51 13.77 -13.36
N GLY A 382 -10.35 12.68 -12.64
CA GLY A 382 -9.25 11.76 -12.85
C GLY A 382 -9.59 10.34 -12.44
N SER A 383 -8.58 9.50 -12.38
CA SER A 383 -8.76 8.08 -12.10
C SER A 383 -7.58 7.56 -11.28
N GLY A 384 -7.89 6.79 -10.25
CA GLY A 384 -6.94 6.25 -9.29
C GLY A 384 -7.69 5.53 -8.19
N THR A 385 -7.11 4.44 -7.68
CA THR A 385 -7.56 3.87 -6.40
C THR A 385 -7.31 4.82 -5.23
N SER A 386 -6.43 5.81 -5.43
CA SER A 386 -6.26 6.98 -4.56
C SER A 386 -7.46 7.91 -4.51
N LEU A 387 -8.43 7.81 -5.44
CA LEU A 387 -9.73 8.50 -5.37
C LEU A 387 -10.83 7.59 -4.79
N ALA A 388 -10.69 6.27 -4.91
CA ALA A 388 -11.63 5.30 -4.33
C ALA A 388 -11.46 5.20 -2.81
N THR A 389 -10.22 5.14 -2.34
CA THR A 389 -9.83 5.06 -0.92
C THR A 389 -10.44 6.17 -0.06
N PRO A 390 -10.26 7.47 -0.39
CA PRO A 390 -10.86 8.57 0.36
C PRO A 390 -12.39 8.52 0.41
N LEU A 391 -13.07 8.00 -0.63
CA LEU A 391 -14.53 7.80 -0.57
C LEU A 391 -14.92 6.80 0.51
N VAL A 392 -14.18 5.68 0.64
CA VAL A 392 -14.41 4.68 1.70
C VAL A 392 -14.03 5.23 3.07
N THR A 393 -12.99 6.05 3.17
CA THR A 393 -12.65 6.80 4.39
C THR A 393 -13.82 7.67 4.86
N GLY A 394 -14.46 8.38 3.94
CA GLY A 394 -15.66 9.14 4.29
C GLY A 394 -16.81 8.24 4.77
N VAL A 395 -17.03 7.06 4.16
CA VAL A 395 -18.03 6.10 4.63
C VAL A 395 -17.71 5.60 6.06
N ALA A 396 -16.44 5.37 6.37
CA ALA A 396 -15.99 5.03 7.72
C ALA A 396 -16.27 6.17 8.71
N ALA A 397 -16.07 7.42 8.30
CA ALA A 397 -16.38 8.58 9.13
C ALA A 397 -17.89 8.73 9.37
N LEU A 398 -18.74 8.47 8.37
CA LEU A 398 -20.19 8.42 8.58
C LEU A 398 -20.56 7.34 9.62
N TRP A 399 -20.00 6.13 9.49
CA TRP A 399 -20.28 5.03 10.42
C TRP A 399 -19.87 5.34 11.87
N LEU A 400 -18.67 5.88 12.07
CA LEU A 400 -18.20 6.28 13.40
C LEU A 400 -19.03 7.43 13.99
N SER A 401 -19.39 8.42 13.17
CA SER A 401 -20.19 9.57 13.59
C SER A 401 -21.59 9.15 14.02
N TYR A 402 -22.26 8.30 13.23
CA TYR A 402 -23.61 7.81 13.51
C TYR A 402 -23.70 6.96 14.79
N HIS A 403 -22.80 5.98 14.95
CA HIS A 403 -22.83 5.10 16.13
C HIS A 403 -22.21 5.77 17.37
N GLY A 404 -21.38 6.79 17.17
CA GLY A 404 -20.59 7.45 18.20
C GLY A 404 -19.41 6.58 18.63
N ARG A 405 -18.19 7.03 18.32
CA ARG A 405 -16.95 6.28 18.63
C ARG A 405 -16.87 5.84 20.10
N ASP A 406 -17.18 6.72 21.04
CA ASP A 406 -17.14 6.38 22.47
C ASP A 406 -18.16 5.31 22.87
N ASN A 407 -19.32 5.27 22.20
CA ASN A 407 -20.29 4.19 22.41
C ASN A 407 -19.74 2.86 21.91
N LEU A 408 -19.09 2.86 20.75
CA LEU A 408 -18.44 1.67 20.20
C LEU A 408 -17.31 1.18 21.11
N ILE A 409 -16.47 2.08 21.62
CA ILE A 409 -15.40 1.75 22.57
C ILE A 409 -15.98 1.16 23.85
N ARG A 410 -16.99 1.80 24.46
CA ARG A 410 -17.64 1.27 25.66
C ARG A 410 -18.26 -0.11 25.44
N ARG A 411 -18.79 -0.36 24.23
CA ARG A 411 -19.48 -1.61 23.90
C ARG A 411 -18.53 -2.76 23.59
N TYR A 412 -17.42 -2.49 22.90
CA TYR A 412 -16.57 -3.54 22.32
C TYR A 412 -15.11 -3.50 22.76
N GLY A 413 -14.60 -2.37 23.24
CA GLY A 413 -13.17 -2.07 23.29
C GLY A 413 -12.70 -1.45 21.99
N ALA A 414 -11.73 -0.52 22.07
CA ALA A 414 -11.22 0.22 20.92
C ALA A 414 -10.63 -0.72 19.87
N GLU A 415 -9.87 -1.74 20.32
CA GLU A 415 -9.18 -2.71 19.49
C GLU A 415 -10.11 -3.54 18.60
N LYS A 416 -11.43 -3.57 18.87
CA LYS A 416 -12.38 -4.33 18.04
C LYS A 416 -13.05 -3.48 16.96
N ILE A 417 -12.96 -2.15 17.05
CA ILE A 417 -13.67 -1.22 16.15
C ILE A 417 -13.27 -1.43 14.68
N PRO A 418 -11.97 -1.49 14.31
CA PRO A 418 -11.58 -1.64 12.91
C PRO A 418 -12.09 -2.94 12.29
N PHE A 419 -12.12 -4.02 13.07
CA PHE A 419 -12.58 -5.35 12.67
C PHE A 419 -14.09 -5.38 12.43
N ILE A 420 -14.86 -4.82 13.37
CA ILE A 420 -16.32 -4.72 13.26
C ILE A 420 -16.70 -3.88 12.04
N PHE A 421 -16.03 -2.73 11.86
CA PHE A 421 -16.25 -1.89 10.69
C PHE A 421 -15.94 -2.65 9.38
N ASN A 422 -14.76 -3.27 9.26
CA ASN A 422 -14.39 -4.01 8.04
C ASN A 422 -15.37 -5.14 7.74
N GLN A 423 -15.79 -5.91 8.76
CA GLN A 423 -16.78 -6.96 8.59
C GLN A 423 -18.10 -6.41 8.03
N LEU A 424 -18.67 -5.39 8.67
CA LEU A 424 -19.94 -4.80 8.24
C LEU A 424 -19.82 -4.15 6.86
N LEU A 425 -18.72 -3.45 6.58
CA LEU A 425 -18.44 -2.84 5.28
C LEU A 425 -18.51 -3.88 4.17
N ARG A 426 -17.84 -5.02 4.34
CA ARG A 426 -17.83 -6.12 3.37
C ARG A 426 -19.19 -6.81 3.23
N GLU A 427 -19.88 -7.09 4.35
CA GLU A 427 -21.19 -7.76 4.34
C GLU A 427 -22.29 -6.92 3.67
N THR A 428 -22.11 -5.59 3.60
CA THR A 428 -23.14 -4.64 3.15
C THR A 428 -22.91 -4.08 1.76
N CYS A 429 -21.81 -4.45 1.10
CA CYS A 429 -21.55 -4.06 -0.29
C CYS A 429 -22.69 -4.46 -1.25
N ASP A 430 -22.84 -3.66 -2.29
CA ASP A 430 -23.59 -4.08 -3.48
C ASP A 430 -22.70 -4.99 -4.34
N VAL A 431 -23.28 -6.08 -4.83
CA VAL A 431 -22.55 -7.06 -5.67
C VAL A 431 -23.09 -6.98 -7.10
N PRO A 432 -22.40 -6.30 -8.04
CA PRO A 432 -22.82 -6.26 -9.43
C PRO A 432 -22.84 -7.66 -10.08
N PRO A 433 -23.60 -7.85 -11.17
CA PRO A 433 -23.54 -9.09 -11.94
C PRO A 433 -22.11 -9.42 -12.41
N ASN A 434 -21.73 -10.70 -12.35
CA ASN A 434 -20.40 -11.21 -12.71
C ASN A 434 -19.23 -10.69 -11.86
N TRP A 435 -19.52 -10.13 -10.68
CA TRP A 435 -18.49 -9.79 -9.71
C TRP A 435 -17.75 -11.05 -9.24
N LYS A 436 -16.43 -10.95 -9.08
CA LYS A 436 -15.57 -12.05 -8.64
C LYS A 436 -14.98 -11.68 -7.27
N PRO A 437 -15.59 -12.13 -6.15
CA PRO A 437 -15.16 -11.71 -4.82
C PRO A 437 -13.66 -11.95 -4.55
N ASN A 438 -13.14 -13.11 -4.97
CA ASN A 438 -11.73 -13.48 -4.81
C ASN A 438 -10.76 -12.66 -5.67
N ARG A 439 -11.24 -11.70 -6.47
CA ARG A 439 -10.41 -10.82 -7.30
C ARG A 439 -10.68 -9.33 -7.08
N TYR A 440 -11.90 -8.97 -6.73
CA TYR A 440 -12.37 -7.58 -6.68
C TYR A 440 -12.89 -7.17 -5.29
N GLY A 441 -12.80 -8.05 -4.29
CA GLY A 441 -13.35 -7.82 -2.95
C GLY A 441 -14.85 -8.10 -2.87
N ALA A 442 -15.47 -7.78 -1.74
CA ALA A 442 -16.85 -8.13 -1.42
C ALA A 442 -17.89 -7.48 -2.35
N GLY A 443 -17.58 -6.32 -2.94
CA GLY A 443 -18.47 -5.60 -3.85
C GLY A 443 -18.17 -4.10 -3.87
N ILE A 444 -19.10 -3.31 -4.38
CA ILE A 444 -19.05 -1.85 -4.34
C ILE A 444 -19.64 -1.38 -3.00
N VAL A 445 -18.95 -0.51 -2.28
CA VAL A 445 -19.38 0.02 -0.98
C VAL A 445 -20.77 0.69 -1.07
N ASN A 446 -21.60 0.46 -0.04
CA ASN A 446 -22.94 1.04 0.08
C ASN A 446 -23.13 1.62 1.49
N ALA A 447 -23.03 2.94 1.60
CA ALA A 447 -23.09 3.66 2.88
C ALA A 447 -24.43 3.47 3.60
N GLN A 448 -25.54 3.47 2.86
CA GLN A 448 -26.87 3.30 3.44
C GLN A 448 -27.03 1.91 4.04
N ARG A 449 -26.68 0.85 3.30
CA ARG A 449 -26.77 -0.54 3.80
C ARG A 449 -25.83 -0.78 4.98
N LEU A 450 -24.67 -0.13 5.00
CA LEU A 450 -23.76 -0.17 6.14
C LEU A 450 -24.39 0.41 7.41
N LEU A 451 -25.02 1.59 7.32
CA LEU A 451 -25.68 2.23 8.47
C LEU A 451 -27.01 1.56 8.86
N ASP A 452 -27.64 0.86 7.92
CA ASP A 452 -28.80 -0.01 8.18
C ASP A 452 -28.44 -1.29 8.92
N ALA A 453 -27.19 -1.75 8.81
CA ALA A 453 -26.77 -3.02 9.38
C ALA A 453 -26.77 -2.97 10.91
N PRO A 454 -27.36 -3.97 11.59
CA PRO A 454 -27.28 -4.04 13.04
C PRO A 454 -25.83 -4.26 13.47
N LEU A 455 -25.41 -3.53 14.51
CA LEU A 455 -24.13 -3.78 15.15
C LEU A 455 -24.12 -5.20 15.76
N PRO A 456 -23.02 -5.97 15.65
CA PRO A 456 -22.95 -7.32 16.20
C PRO A 456 -23.27 -7.37 17.70
N ASP A 457 -24.20 -8.23 18.12
CA ASP A 457 -24.48 -8.48 19.53
C ASP A 457 -23.63 -9.64 20.07
N ASN A 458 -23.12 -9.51 21.30
CA ASN A 458 -22.27 -10.49 21.99
C ASN A 458 -22.94 -11.87 22.21
N VAL A 459 -24.21 -12.03 21.82
CA VAL A 459 -25.03 -13.23 22.06
C VAL A 459 -25.21 -14.08 20.80
N ASN A 460 -25.13 -13.50 19.59
CA ASN A 460 -25.51 -14.19 18.34
C ASN A 460 -24.38 -14.32 17.30
N ARG A 461 -23.26 -13.62 17.48
CA ARG A 461 -22.03 -13.88 16.74
C ARG A 461 -20.90 -13.84 17.76
N SER A 462 -20.18 -14.95 17.95
CA SER A 462 -18.86 -14.87 18.59
C SER A 462 -18.11 -13.79 17.82
N VAL A 463 -17.82 -12.66 18.48
CA VAL A 463 -16.89 -11.68 17.92
C VAL A 463 -15.57 -12.44 17.86
N ILE A 464 -15.28 -12.98 16.67
CA ILE A 464 -14.08 -13.74 16.40
C ILE A 464 -12.93 -12.87 16.92
N PRO A 465 -11.99 -13.42 17.71
CA PRO A 465 -10.90 -12.61 18.23
C PRO A 465 -10.26 -11.84 17.07
N PRO A 466 -9.87 -10.58 17.27
CA PRO A 466 -9.38 -9.72 16.20
C PRO A 466 -8.38 -10.43 15.25
N ALA A 467 -7.41 -11.17 15.80
CA ALA A 467 -6.44 -11.98 15.05
C ALA A 467 -7.06 -13.06 14.11
N PHE A 468 -8.18 -13.67 14.49
CA PHE A 468 -8.89 -14.68 13.69
C PHE A 468 -9.91 -14.06 12.72
N ALA A 469 -10.42 -12.85 13.01
CA ALA A 469 -11.37 -12.15 12.15
C ALA A 469 -10.68 -11.53 10.91
N LEU A 470 -9.37 -11.28 11.01
CA LEU A 470 -8.51 -10.78 9.91
C LEU A 470 -7.97 -11.89 9.00
N GLN A 471 -7.95 -13.15 9.45
CA GLN A 471 -7.52 -14.31 8.65
C GLN A 471 -8.59 -14.71 7.60
N GLN A 472 -9.15 -13.73 6.89
CA GLN A 472 -10.06 -13.99 5.75
C GLN A 472 -9.26 -14.38 4.49
N HIS A 473 -7.97 -14.04 4.48
CA HIS A 473 -7.01 -14.40 3.44
C HIS A 473 -5.78 -15.02 4.12
N THR A 474 -5.04 -15.84 3.40
CA THR A 474 -3.73 -16.31 3.90
C THR A 474 -2.83 -15.09 4.11
N PRO A 475 -2.29 -14.87 5.32
CA PRO A 475 -1.42 -13.74 5.61
C PRO A 475 -0.22 -13.71 4.67
N VAL A 476 0.19 -12.51 4.26
CA VAL A 476 1.46 -12.35 3.52
C VAL A 476 2.52 -12.14 4.58
N GLU A 477 3.16 -13.23 4.99
CA GLU A 477 4.26 -13.20 5.95
C GLU A 477 5.59 -12.98 5.23
N SER A 478 6.47 -12.20 5.86
CA SER A 478 7.73 -11.75 5.28
C SER A 478 8.61 -12.94 4.88
N GLY A 479 8.75 -13.17 3.57
CA GLY A 479 9.63 -14.18 3.00
C GLY A 479 9.06 -15.61 2.89
N GLU A 480 7.78 -15.83 3.23
CA GLU A 480 7.14 -17.15 3.09
C GLU A 480 6.50 -17.35 1.70
N ILE A 481 5.93 -18.53 1.43
CA ILE A 481 5.37 -18.86 0.11
C ILE A 481 4.27 -17.88 -0.33
N GLU A 482 3.53 -17.34 0.62
CA GLU A 482 2.47 -16.35 0.41
C GLU A 482 3.00 -15.02 -0.10
N THR A 483 4.22 -14.62 0.30
CA THR A 483 4.91 -13.43 -0.25
C THR A 483 5.12 -13.60 -1.75
N PHE A 484 5.65 -14.74 -2.18
CA PHE A 484 5.85 -14.99 -3.61
C PHE A 484 4.49 -15.14 -4.33
N ALA A 485 3.51 -15.80 -3.72
CA ALA A 485 2.17 -15.95 -4.30
C ALA A 485 1.47 -14.59 -4.50
N HIS A 486 1.74 -13.62 -3.62
CA HIS A 486 1.26 -12.24 -3.74
C HIS A 486 2.01 -11.48 -4.84
N MET A 487 3.35 -11.54 -4.84
CA MET A 487 4.19 -10.87 -5.84
C MET A 487 3.82 -11.29 -7.27
N PHE A 488 3.53 -12.57 -7.47
CA PHE A 488 3.21 -13.13 -8.79
C PHE A 488 1.69 -13.31 -9.03
N GLU A 489 0.82 -12.73 -8.20
CA GLU A 489 -0.66 -12.95 -8.26
C GLU A 489 -1.31 -12.51 -9.59
N SER A 490 -0.66 -11.60 -10.32
CA SER A 490 -1.11 -11.20 -11.67
C SER A 490 -1.01 -12.31 -12.72
N VAL A 491 -0.07 -13.23 -12.50
CA VAL A 491 0.02 -14.47 -13.26
C VAL A 491 -1.13 -15.34 -12.73
N ASP A 492 -1.98 -15.87 -13.60
CA ASP A 492 -3.14 -16.69 -13.19
C ASP A 492 -2.63 -18.06 -12.68
N LEU A 493 -2.06 -18.06 -11.47
CA LEU A 493 -1.17 -19.09 -10.93
C LEU A 493 -1.90 -20.32 -10.40
N ASP A 494 -1.28 -21.47 -10.64
CA ASP A 494 -1.41 -22.63 -9.76
C ASP A 494 -0.31 -22.52 -8.68
N ILE A 495 -0.70 -22.54 -7.41
CA ILE A 495 0.25 -22.47 -6.29
C ILE A 495 1.23 -23.65 -6.29
N ASN A 496 0.86 -24.78 -6.89
CA ASN A 496 1.77 -25.91 -7.05
C ASN A 496 2.90 -25.56 -8.03
N SER A 497 2.59 -24.88 -9.15
CA SER A 497 3.61 -24.43 -10.09
C SER A 497 4.57 -23.43 -9.44
N LEU A 498 4.05 -22.50 -8.62
CA LEU A 498 4.92 -21.60 -7.85
C LEU A 498 5.85 -22.36 -6.90
N ASN A 499 5.32 -23.31 -6.14
CA ASN A 499 6.10 -24.15 -5.24
C ASN A 499 7.18 -24.95 -5.99
N SER A 500 6.84 -25.56 -7.12
CA SER A 500 7.80 -26.32 -7.94
C SER A 500 8.92 -25.43 -8.46
N ASN A 501 8.59 -24.25 -8.99
CA ASN A 501 9.57 -23.33 -9.54
C ASN A 501 10.49 -22.74 -8.46
N LEU A 502 9.97 -22.44 -7.27
CA LEU A 502 10.78 -22.00 -6.13
C LEU A 502 11.66 -23.12 -5.59
N ALA A 503 11.13 -24.35 -5.48
CA ALA A 503 11.88 -25.53 -5.05
C ALA A 503 13.06 -25.81 -5.99
N GLU A 504 12.82 -25.75 -7.31
CA GLU A 504 13.85 -25.92 -8.32
C GLU A 504 14.88 -24.77 -8.31
N LEU A 505 14.44 -23.52 -8.17
CA LEU A 505 15.33 -22.37 -8.05
C LEU A 505 16.28 -22.53 -6.84
N MET A 506 15.70 -22.91 -5.70
CA MET A 506 16.39 -23.07 -4.42
C MET A 506 17.07 -24.44 -4.25
N GLN A 507 17.07 -25.29 -5.28
CA GLN A 507 17.66 -26.65 -5.24
C GLN A 507 17.21 -27.46 -4.01
N THR A 508 15.91 -27.45 -3.71
CA THR A 508 15.34 -28.09 -2.52
C THR A 508 14.13 -28.93 -2.89
N SER A 509 13.73 -29.86 -2.02
CA SER A 509 12.46 -30.57 -2.20
C SER A 509 11.25 -29.68 -1.87
N HIS A 510 10.09 -30.00 -2.43
CA HIS A 510 8.80 -29.36 -2.04
C HIS A 510 8.55 -29.42 -0.52
N ARG A 511 9.01 -30.49 0.13
CA ARG A 511 8.82 -30.70 1.58
C ARG A 511 9.70 -29.78 2.42
N GLU A 512 10.90 -29.46 1.94
CA GLU A 512 11.88 -28.65 2.66
C GLU A 512 11.82 -27.17 2.29
N LEU A 513 11.18 -26.84 1.17
CA LEU A 513 11.03 -25.46 0.70
C LEU A 513 10.50 -24.50 1.77
N PRO A 514 9.43 -24.81 2.55
CA PRO A 514 8.94 -23.88 3.57
C PRO A 514 10.00 -23.52 4.61
N GLN A 515 10.78 -24.49 5.07
CA GLN A 515 11.88 -24.25 6.02
C GLN A 515 12.99 -23.41 5.39
N LYS A 516 13.34 -23.67 4.13
CA LYS A 516 14.36 -22.89 3.41
C LYS A 516 13.91 -21.45 3.18
N LEU A 517 12.63 -21.23 2.85
CA LEU A 517 12.04 -19.89 2.71
C LEU A 517 11.97 -19.15 4.05
N LYS A 518 11.66 -19.84 5.16
CA LYS A 518 11.72 -19.22 6.49
C LYS A 518 13.12 -18.69 6.83
N GLU A 519 14.16 -19.34 6.32
CA GLU A 519 15.54 -18.94 6.56
C GLU A 519 15.99 -17.77 5.66
N VAL A 520 15.73 -17.80 4.35
CA VAL A 520 16.31 -16.83 3.39
C VAL A 520 15.29 -16.18 2.44
N GLY A 521 14.01 -16.50 2.60
CA GLY A 521 12.96 -16.09 1.69
C GLY A 521 12.70 -14.59 1.68
N GLN A 522 13.00 -13.87 2.78
CA GLN A 522 12.89 -12.40 2.82
C GLN A 522 13.90 -11.74 1.88
N GLU A 523 15.16 -12.17 1.94
CA GLU A 523 16.19 -11.69 1.04
C GLU A 523 15.90 -12.09 -0.40
N LEU A 524 15.43 -13.32 -0.63
CA LEU A 524 15.04 -13.77 -1.96
C LEU A 524 13.89 -12.91 -2.53
N ALA A 525 12.86 -12.64 -1.73
CA ALA A 525 11.76 -11.76 -2.13
C ALA A 525 12.27 -10.34 -2.44
N PHE A 526 13.19 -9.82 -1.62
CA PHE A 526 13.87 -8.55 -1.87
C PHE A 526 14.67 -8.54 -3.19
N CYS A 527 15.32 -9.64 -3.56
CA CYS A 527 16.01 -9.75 -4.85
C CYS A 527 15.04 -9.71 -6.04
N PHE A 528 13.92 -10.45 -5.96
CA PHE A 528 12.87 -10.39 -6.99
C PHE A 528 12.25 -9.00 -7.11
N ALA A 529 12.11 -8.33 -5.97
CA ALA A 529 11.58 -6.98 -5.84
C ALA A 529 12.47 -5.91 -6.49
N THR A 530 13.79 -6.04 -6.34
CA THR A 530 14.76 -5.03 -6.76
C THR A 530 15.43 -5.34 -8.10
N ASN A 531 15.25 -6.56 -8.62
CA ASN A 531 15.76 -6.99 -9.93
C ASN A 531 14.61 -7.42 -10.85
N GLY A 532 14.26 -6.55 -11.81
CA GLY A 532 13.15 -6.81 -12.73
C GLY A 532 13.41 -7.96 -13.70
N GLU A 533 14.65 -8.12 -14.18
CA GLU A 533 14.99 -9.22 -15.10
C GLU A 533 14.81 -10.59 -14.43
N LEU A 534 15.21 -10.70 -13.16
CA LEU A 534 15.03 -11.90 -12.35
C LEU A 534 13.54 -12.20 -12.16
N TYR A 535 12.74 -11.19 -11.80
CA TYR A 535 11.28 -11.33 -11.67
C TYR A 535 10.64 -11.85 -12.96
N GLU A 536 11.00 -11.29 -14.11
CA GLU A 536 10.41 -11.67 -15.39
C GLU A 536 10.77 -13.06 -15.84
N LYS A 537 12.05 -13.43 -15.74
CA LYS A 537 12.49 -14.79 -16.04
C LYS A 537 11.73 -15.80 -15.17
N PHE A 538 11.53 -15.48 -13.90
CA PHE A 538 10.75 -16.32 -13.01
C PHE A 538 9.26 -16.35 -13.37
N ALA A 539 8.62 -15.20 -13.56
CA ALA A 539 7.21 -15.11 -13.98
C ALA A 539 6.94 -15.84 -15.31
N ALA A 540 7.86 -15.74 -16.27
CA ALA A 540 7.78 -16.45 -17.54
C ALA A 540 7.86 -17.97 -17.34
N SER A 541 8.66 -18.46 -16.39
CA SER A 541 8.71 -19.89 -16.07
C SER A 541 7.39 -20.42 -15.49
N LEU A 542 6.69 -19.62 -14.66
CA LEU A 542 5.38 -19.99 -14.10
C LEU A 542 4.29 -20.17 -15.19
N THR A 543 4.36 -19.39 -16.27
CA THR A 543 3.37 -19.49 -17.37
C THR A 543 3.62 -20.67 -18.32
N LYS A 544 4.89 -21.04 -18.55
CA LYS A 544 5.26 -22.18 -19.40
C LYS A 544 4.78 -23.51 -18.83
N ASP A 545 4.90 -23.69 -17.50
CA ASP A 545 4.41 -24.89 -16.83
C ASP A 545 2.89 -25.06 -16.96
N LYS A 546 2.13 -23.96 -16.90
CA LYS A 546 0.68 -23.99 -17.11
C LYS A 546 0.31 -24.47 -18.52
N GLN A 547 1.07 -24.06 -19.55
CA GLN A 547 0.86 -24.53 -20.92
C GLN A 547 1.19 -26.02 -21.07
N GLN A 548 2.30 -26.49 -20.48
CA GLN A 548 2.68 -27.90 -20.50
C GLN A 548 1.70 -28.80 -19.73
N GLN A 549 1.17 -28.35 -18.59
CA GLN A 549 0.11 -29.05 -17.84
C GLN A 549 -1.22 -29.10 -18.59
N SER A 550 -1.56 -28.05 -19.37
CA SER A 550 -2.78 -28.05 -20.21
C SER A 550 -2.66 -28.95 -21.44
N GLN A 551 -1.45 -29.14 -21.97
CA GLN A 551 -1.16 -29.98 -23.13
C GLN A 551 -0.96 -31.46 -22.77
N THR A 552 -0.88 -31.82 -21.49
CA THR A 552 -0.67 -33.22 -21.05
C THR A 552 -1.93 -34.12 -21.13
N ARG A 553 -2.96 -33.74 -21.90
CA ARG A 553 -4.02 -34.67 -22.31
C ARG A 553 -3.89 -35.23 -23.72
N GLU A 554 -3.02 -34.69 -24.58
CA GLU A 554 -2.80 -35.25 -25.91
C GLU A 554 -1.37 -34.91 -26.40
N PHE A 555 -0.58 -35.96 -26.65
CA PHE A 555 0.74 -35.97 -27.29
C PHE A 555 1.94 -35.44 -26.49
N GLN A 556 2.60 -36.35 -25.76
CA GLN A 556 4.04 -36.27 -25.51
C GLN A 556 4.81 -36.70 -26.77
N THR A 557 5.33 -35.74 -27.52
CA THR A 557 6.46 -36.01 -28.43
C THR A 557 7.37 -34.78 -28.57
N LEU A 558 8.60 -34.95 -28.05
CA LEU A 558 9.87 -34.34 -28.47
C LEU A 558 9.89 -32.81 -28.75
N MET A 559 10.22 -32.06 -27.70
CA MET A 559 10.95 -30.78 -27.81
C MET A 559 12.21 -30.87 -26.93
N PRO A 560 13.39 -30.45 -27.42
CA PRO A 560 14.60 -30.45 -26.61
C PRO A 560 14.45 -29.48 -25.44
N ALA A 561 14.86 -29.92 -24.25
CA ALA A 561 14.96 -29.08 -23.06
C ALA A 561 15.93 -27.93 -23.35
N ASN A 562 15.40 -26.71 -23.54
CA ASN A 562 16.22 -25.52 -23.59
C ASN A 562 16.90 -25.31 -22.22
N ALA A 563 18.15 -24.84 -22.27
CA ALA A 563 19.12 -24.64 -21.18
C ALA A 563 18.53 -24.26 -19.81
N ASP A 564 19.19 -24.72 -18.75
CA ASP A 564 18.84 -24.57 -17.31
C ASP A 564 18.46 -23.13 -16.91
N SER A 565 17.22 -22.74 -17.18
CA SER A 565 16.72 -21.39 -16.92
C SER A 565 16.76 -21.02 -15.44
N LYS A 566 16.70 -22.01 -14.54
CA LYS A 566 16.84 -21.84 -13.10
C LYS A 566 18.29 -21.67 -12.70
N GLY A 567 19.21 -22.37 -13.37
CA GLY A 567 20.66 -22.15 -13.27
C GLY A 567 21.04 -20.72 -13.64
N GLU A 568 20.51 -20.18 -14.73
CA GLU A 568 20.70 -18.77 -15.09
C GLU A 568 20.20 -17.83 -14.00
N MET A 569 18.98 -18.05 -13.48
CA MET A 569 18.42 -17.23 -12.39
C MET A 569 19.25 -17.33 -11.10
N ARG A 570 19.81 -18.49 -10.77
CA ARG A 570 20.75 -18.65 -9.65
C ARG A 570 22.02 -17.84 -9.87
N GLU A 571 22.61 -17.90 -11.05
CA GLU A 571 23.79 -17.09 -11.38
C GLU A 571 23.48 -15.59 -11.32
N MET A 572 22.28 -15.17 -11.75
CA MET A 572 21.83 -13.78 -11.55
C MET A 572 21.79 -13.39 -10.07
N LEU A 573 21.17 -14.22 -9.22
CA LEU A 573 21.13 -14.00 -7.77
C LEU A 573 22.54 -13.88 -7.17
N LEU A 574 23.45 -14.78 -7.55
CA LEU A 574 24.84 -14.74 -7.09
C LEU A 574 25.58 -13.47 -7.54
N ASN A 575 25.30 -12.98 -8.76
CA ASN A 575 25.91 -11.77 -9.31
C ASN A 575 25.33 -10.47 -8.74
N ILE A 576 24.12 -10.48 -8.17
CA ILE A 576 23.51 -9.31 -7.49
C ILE A 576 24.23 -9.02 -6.15
N GLY A 577 25.03 -9.97 -5.64
CA GLY A 577 25.75 -9.80 -4.38
C GLY A 577 24.86 -10.09 -3.18
N VAL A 578 24.13 -11.20 -3.20
CA VAL A 578 23.38 -11.73 -2.04
C VAL A 578 24.31 -12.05 -0.87
N SER A 579 23.73 -12.17 0.32
CA SER A 579 24.40 -12.59 1.55
C SER A 579 25.11 -13.93 1.39
N GLU A 580 26.08 -14.19 2.27
CA GLU A 580 26.75 -15.50 2.33
C GLU A 580 25.75 -16.62 2.63
N THR A 581 24.73 -16.34 3.46
CA THR A 581 23.70 -17.31 3.84
C THR A 581 22.85 -17.70 2.62
N LEU A 582 22.32 -16.74 1.86
CA LEU A 582 21.54 -17.03 0.65
C LEU A 582 22.42 -17.66 -0.44
N ASN A 583 23.66 -17.18 -0.62
CA ASN A 583 24.62 -17.76 -1.54
C ASN A 583 24.84 -19.26 -1.25
N HIS A 584 25.09 -19.63 0.01
CA HIS A 584 25.26 -21.01 0.42
C HIS A 584 24.01 -21.86 0.12
N LYS A 585 22.82 -21.31 0.39
CA LYS A 585 21.52 -21.98 0.16
C LYS A 585 21.11 -22.07 -1.31
N LEU A 586 21.68 -21.25 -2.18
CA LEU A 586 21.48 -21.34 -3.63
C LEU A 586 22.41 -22.38 -4.26
N ARG A 587 23.54 -22.70 -3.64
CA ARG A 587 24.53 -23.67 -4.13
C ARG A 587 24.33 -25.09 -3.59
N ASN A 588 23.70 -25.22 -2.42
CA ASN A 588 23.42 -26.47 -1.71
C ASN A 588 21.96 -26.54 -1.32
#